data_AF-A0A967S7E9-F1
#
_entry.id   AF-A0A967S7E9-F1
#
_cell.length_a   1.000
_cell.length_b   1.000
_cell.length_c   1.000
_cell.angle_alpha   90.00
_cell.angle_beta   90.00
_cell.angle_gamma   90.00
#
_symmetry.space_group_name_H-M   'P 1'
#
loop_
_entity.id
_entity.type
_entity.pdbx_description
1 polymer ?
#
loop_
_entity_poly.entity_id
_entity_poly.type
_entity_poly.pdbx_seq_one_letter_code
_entity_poly.pdbx_strand_id
1 'polypeptide(L)' 'FMAAAVKAAAFAALLRVFFTGLLGMYETWFAAVALLAVATMVAANLIALWEDSVKRMLAYSSIAHAGYLLVA' A
#
# COMPACT_ATOMS: atom_id res chain seq x y z
N PHE A 1 7.89 21.01 -6.62
CA PHE A 1 8.55 20.18 -7.65
C PHE A 1 9.50 19.15 -7.03
N MET A 2 10.54 19.57 -6.29
CA MET A 2 11.51 18.65 -5.67
C MET A 2 10.88 17.61 -4.72
N ALA A 3 9.93 18.00 -3.86
CA ALA A 3 9.28 17.07 -2.94
C ALA A 3 8.50 15.94 -3.66
N ALA A 4 7.81 16.27 -4.76
CA ALA A 4 7.09 15.27 -5.55
C ALA A 4 8.06 14.35 -6.31
N ALA A 5 9.11 14.91 -6.92
CA ALA A 5 10.12 14.16 -7.66
C ALA A 5 10.88 13.18 -6.74
N VAL A 6 11.31 13.62 -5.56
CA VAL A 6 12.00 12.77 -4.59
C VAL A 6 11.11 11.64 -4.09
N LYS A 7 9.81 11.91 -3.84
CA LYS A 7 8.86 10.89 -3.41
C LYS A 7 8.61 9.84 -4.49
N ALA A 8 8.49 10.26 -5.75
CA ALA A 8 8.35 9.35 -6.89
C ALA A 8 9.62 8.51 -7.10
N ALA A 9 10.81 9.11 -7.02
CA ALA A 9 12.07 8.39 -7.14
C ALA A 9 12.28 7.37 -6.01
N ALA A 10 11.93 7.73 -4.77
CA ALA A 10 11.99 6.81 -3.63
C ALA A 10 11.05 5.62 -3.83
N PHE A 11 9.83 5.85 -4.33
CA PHE A 11 8.88 4.78 -4.63
C PHE A 11 9.39 3.86 -5.74
N ALA A 12 9.93 4.42 -6.82
CA ALA A 12 10.53 3.65 -7.92
C ALA A 12 11.75 2.82 -7.45
N ALA A 13 12.59 3.37 -6.59
CA ALA A 13 13.71 2.66 -5.99
C ALA A 13 13.24 1.49 -5.12
N LEU A 14 12.18 1.68 -4.33
CA LEU A 14 11.59 0.63 -3.52
C LEU A 14 11.05 -0.51 -4.39
N LEU A 15 10.28 -0.20 -5.43
CA LEU A 15 9.82 -1.21 -6.40
C LEU A 15 10.99 -1.98 -7.01
N ARG A 16 12.06 -1.28 -7.41
CA ARG A 16 13.26 -1.93 -7.95
C ARG A 16 13.87 -2.94 -6.98
N VAL A 17 13.94 -2.65 -5.68
CA VAL A 17 14.48 -3.59 -4.68
C VAL A 17 13.63 -4.86 -4.60
N PHE A 18 12.30 -4.74 -4.57
CA PHE A 18 11.41 -5.91 -4.53
C PHE A 18 11.47 -6.75 -5.82
N PHE A 19 11.41 -6.08 -6.98
CA PHE A 19 11.33 -6.74 -8.29
C PHE A 19 12.67 -7.16 -8.88
N THR A 20 13.82 -6.72 -8.34
CA THR A 20 15.14 -7.11 -8.87
C THR A 20 16.10 -7.61 -7.81
N GLY A 21 16.06 -7.06 -6.59
CA GLY A 21 16.97 -7.46 -5.51
C GLY A 21 16.46 -8.63 -4.67
N LEU A 22 15.13 -8.76 -4.50
CA LEU A 22 14.49 -9.74 -3.61
C LEU A 22 13.75 -10.86 -4.37
N LEU A 23 13.82 -10.89 -5.70
CA LEU A 23 13.11 -11.87 -6.53
C LEU A 23 13.42 -13.33 -6.12
N GLY A 24 14.67 -13.63 -5.77
CA GLY A 24 15.08 -14.97 -5.32
C GLY A 24 14.53 -15.39 -3.96
N MET A 25 13.95 -14.46 -3.20
CA MET A 25 13.32 -14.70 -1.89
C MET A 25 11.82 -14.42 -1.93
N TYR A 26 11.20 -14.46 -3.12
CA TYR A 26 9.79 -14.14 -3.35
C TYR A 26 8.87 -14.80 -2.32
N GLU A 27 8.98 -16.11 -2.14
CA GLU A 27 8.16 -16.89 -1.19
C GLU A 27 8.25 -16.36 0.27
N THR A 28 9.39 -15.78 0.66
CA THR A 28 9.60 -15.29 2.04
C THR A 28 8.94 -13.94 2.28
N TRP A 29 9.06 -13.00 1.34
CA TRP A 29 8.53 -11.64 1.52
C TRP A 29 7.12 -11.47 0.96
N PHE A 30 6.73 -12.26 -0.04
CA PHE A 30 5.41 -12.18 -0.65
C PHE A 30 4.30 -12.46 0.36
N ALA A 31 4.45 -13.52 1.17
CA ALA A 31 3.46 -13.84 2.20
C ALA A 31 3.28 -12.70 3.22
N ALA A 32 4.36 -12.04 3.63
CA ALA A 32 4.32 -10.91 4.54
C ALA A 32 3.64 -9.68 3.90
N VAL A 33 3.96 -9.36 2.65
CA VAL A 33 3.35 -8.25 1.90
C VAL A 33 1.86 -8.51 1.63
N ALA A 34 1.50 -9.74 1.28
CA ALA A 34 0.11 -10.13 1.07
C ALA A 34 -0.71 -10.01 2.37
N LEU A 35 -0.15 -10.46 3.50
CA LEU A 35 -0.81 -10.35 4.80
C LEU A 35 -0.98 -8.88 5.22
N LEU A 36 0.05 -8.06 4.99
CA LEU A 36 -0.05 -6.61 5.18
C LEU A 36 -1.15 -6.01 4.31
N ALA A 37 -1.19 -6.32 3.01
CA ALA A 37 -2.20 -5.81 2.09
C ALA A 37 -3.62 -6.15 2.54
N VAL A 38 -3.87 -7.41 2.94
CA VAL A 38 -5.16 -7.84 3.49
C VAL A 38 -5.49 -7.07 4.75
N ALA A 39 -4.54 -6.91 5.68
CA ALA A 39 -4.75 -6.17 6.91
C ALA A 39 -5.10 -4.69 6.65
N THR A 40 -4.40 -4.00 5.73
CA THR A 40 -4.70 -2.61 5.40
C THR A 40 -6.07 -2.46 4.76
N MET A 41 -6.45 -3.34 3.83
CA MET A 41 -7.76 -3.30 3.17
C MET A 41 -8.91 -3.51 4.16
N VAL A 42 -8.78 -4.52 5.03
CA VAL A 42 -9.81 -4.84 6.04
C VAL A 42 -9.92 -3.70 7.04
N ALA A 43 -8.81 -3.26 7.63
CA ALA A 43 -8.83 -2.18 8.63
C ALA A 43 -9.37 -0.88 8.05
N ALA A 44 -8.95 -0.49 6.85
CA ALA A 44 -9.39 0.74 6.21
C ALA A 44 -10.90 0.74 5.90
N ASN A 45 -11.44 -0.37 5.37
CA ASN A 45 -12.87 -0.48 5.09
C ASN A 45 -13.72 -0.49 6.37
N LEU A 46 -13.28 -1.20 7.42
CA LEU A 46 -14.00 -1.24 8.70
C LEU A 46 -14.06 0.15 9.36
N ILE A 47 -12.93 0.87 9.37
CA ILE A 47 -12.89 2.22 9.94
C ILE A 47 -13.72 3.20 9.10
N ALA A 48 -13.67 3.11 7.76
CA ALA A 48 -14.47 3.97 6.89
C ALA A 48 -15.99 3.83 7.13
N LEU A 49 -16.45 2.62 7.46
CA LEU A 49 -17.86 2.31 7.73
C LEU A 49 -18.43 3.01 8.96
N TRP A 50 -17.58 3.30 9.96
CA TRP A 50 -17.99 3.92 11.22
C TRP A 50 -17.81 5.43 11.21
N GLU A 51 -17.45 6.00 10.06
CA GLU A 51 -16.98 7.37 9.98
C GLU A 51 -18.04 8.35 9.46
N ASP A 52 -18.45 9.27 10.33
CA ASP A 52 -19.53 10.24 10.02
C ASP A 52 -19.10 11.34 9.03
N SER A 53 -17.80 11.57 8.90
CA SER A 53 -17.26 12.61 8.02
C SER A 53 -16.87 12.04 6.66
N VAL A 54 -17.54 12.50 5.59
CA VAL A 54 -17.25 12.14 4.20
C VAL A 54 -15.77 12.36 3.85
N LYS A 55 -15.14 13.43 4.34
CA LYS A 55 -13.71 13.70 4.07
C LYS A 55 -12.80 12.62 4.68
N ARG A 56 -13.11 12.14 5.88
CA ARG A 56 -12.33 11.06 6.53
C ARG A 56 -12.64 9.70 5.93
N MET A 57 -13.89 9.44 5.56
CA MET A 57 -14.29 8.24 4.83
C MET A 57 -13.53 8.10 3.50
N LEU A 58 -13.40 9.19 2.72
CA LEU A 58 -12.62 9.20 1.46
C LEU A 58 -11.11 8.95 1.68
N ALA A 59 -10.57 9.45 2.80
CA ALA A 59 -9.19 9.19 3.16
C ALA A 59 -8.96 7.70 3.46
N TYR A 60 -9.83 7.07 4.26
CA TYR A 60 -9.75 5.63 4.54
C TYR A 60 -9.99 4.78 3.28
N SER A 61 -10.91 5.17 2.40
CA SER A 61 -11.11 4.50 1.10
C SER A 61 -9.85 4.55 0.21
N SER A 62 -9.12 5.67 0.21
CA SER A 62 -7.83 5.78 -0.50
C SER A 62 -6.76 4.83 0.07
N ILE A 63 -6.79 4.57 1.39
CA ILE A 63 -5.90 3.60 2.04
C ILE A 63 -6.27 2.17 1.63
N ALA A 64 -7.57 1.84 1.56
CA ALA A 64 -8.02 0.54 1.06
C ALA A 64 -7.57 0.32 -0.40
N HIS A 65 -7.66 1.35 -1.25
CA HIS A 65 -7.15 1.31 -2.63
C HIS A 65 -5.64 1.11 -2.74
N ALA A 66 -4.85 1.69 -1.84
CA ALA A 66 -3.42 1.40 -1.77
C ALA A 66 -3.15 -0.08 -1.40
N GLY A 67 -3.99 -0.69 -0.57
CA GLY A 67 -3.94 -2.12 -0.26
C GLY A 67 -4.25 -3.00 -1.48
N TYR A 68 -5.26 -2.65 -2.29
CA TYR A 68 -5.53 -3.37 -3.54
C TYR A 68 -4.35 -3.29 -4.53
N LEU A 69 -3.69 -2.13 -4.61
CA LEU A 69 -2.48 -1.95 -5.44
C LEU A 69 -1.27 -2.76 -4.96
N LEU A 70 -1.22 -3.15 -3.69
CA LEU A 70 -0.15 -4.02 -3.18
C LEU A 70 -0.34 -5.49 -3.57
N VAL A 71 -1.56 -5.88 -3.93
CA VAL A 71 -1.88 -7.25 -4.38
C VAL A 71 -1.69 -7.40 -5.89
N ALA A 72 -1.92 -6.32 -6.66
CA ALA A 72 -1.80 -6.28 -8.11
C ALA A 72 -0.34 -6.20 -8.58
#